data_AF-A0A2I4AKV5-F1
#
_entry.id   AF-A0A2I4AKV5-F1
#
_cell.length_a   1.000
_cell.length_b   1.000
_cell.length_c   1.000
_cell.angle_alpha   90.00
_cell.angle_beta   90.00
_cell.angle_gamma   90.00
#
_symmetry.space_group_name_H-M   'P 1'
#
loop_
_entity.id
_entity.type
_entity.pdbx_description
1 polymer ?
#
loop_
_entity_poly.entity_id
_entity_poly.type
_entity_poly.pdbx_seq_one_letter_code
_entity_poly.pdbx_strand_id
1 'polypeptide(L)'
;MFRRKERLKEAALQTEAELQPEELKRLQRLSREGYLVGRVGRTFRQSKTKSSDKIQFDPDSLAFGDDDGELVEPAPPPDLSQTPVEMTVNELKFAHWLYDTPGIMKERDILHLLQDHEVRLVVPNKAIVPRMFVLKPGMCLFVGALARIDFLQAEKSCTFSVMVSSRVPIHITSLERADNIYQKHAGHALLGVPSGGEERMKQFPVLDPQDFTLEGRGYPEATADITLSSAGWVAVTAVKGDQVQLRVHGPAAAGFRLRTPPLLPHIVKLKGKRVPQASYQKMEVTGRLQGLSAAGAQTLQVMKKK
;
A
#
# COMPACT_ATOMS: atom_id res chain seq x y z
N MET A 1 17.80 28.28 18.40
CA MET A 1 17.83 26.98 19.12
C MET A 1 17.15 27.01 20.49
N PHE A 2 17.40 28.00 21.37
CA PHE A 2 16.81 28.08 22.72
C PHE A 2 15.27 28.15 22.74
N ARG A 3 14.66 29.05 21.96
CA ARG A 3 13.19 29.22 21.86
C ARG A 3 12.44 27.95 21.42
N ARG A 4 13.08 27.07 20.63
CA ARG A 4 12.50 25.79 20.22
C ARG A 4 12.44 24.80 21.40
N LYS A 5 13.48 24.78 22.24
CA LYS A 5 13.58 23.87 23.37
C LYS A 5 12.58 24.22 24.47
N GLU A 6 12.37 25.51 24.74
CA GLU A 6 11.37 25.99 25.70
C GLU A 6 9.95 25.64 25.25
N ARG A 7 9.62 25.94 23.99
CA ARG A 7 8.33 25.59 23.40
C ARG A 7 8.05 24.09 23.34
N LEU A 8 9.05 23.25 23.08
CA LEU A 8 8.88 21.78 23.12
C LEU A 8 8.59 21.29 24.54
N LYS A 9 9.17 21.93 25.57
CA LYS A 9 8.85 21.64 26.96
C LYS A 9 7.42 22.07 27.32
N GLU A 10 6.98 23.25 26.87
CA GLU A 10 5.60 23.72 27.06
C GLU A 10 4.58 22.83 26.34
N ALA A 11 4.86 22.43 25.10
CA ALA A 11 3.97 21.54 24.33
C ALA A 11 3.84 20.14 24.94
N ALA A 12 4.91 19.64 25.59
CA ALA A 12 4.88 18.36 26.29
C ALA A 12 4.05 18.39 27.59
N LEU A 13 3.78 19.57 28.14
CA LEU A 13 2.96 19.75 29.34
C LEU A 13 1.46 19.89 29.04
N GLN A 14 1.08 20.23 27.81
CA GLN A 14 -0.31 20.43 27.43
C GLN A 14 -1.02 19.10 27.20
N THR A 15 -2.14 18.89 27.91
CA THR A 15 -3.00 17.72 27.75
C THR A 15 -4.19 18.01 26.81
N GLU A 16 -4.80 16.98 26.22
CA GLU A 16 -5.92 17.16 25.27
C GLU A 16 -7.15 17.84 25.88
N ALA A 17 -7.28 17.84 27.20
CA ALA A 17 -8.37 18.50 27.93
C ALA A 17 -8.25 20.04 27.98
N GLU A 18 -7.07 20.59 27.71
CA GLU A 18 -6.79 22.03 27.72
C GLU A 18 -6.90 22.68 26.33
N LEU A 19 -7.36 21.92 25.33
CA LEU A 19 -7.50 22.40 23.96
C LEU A 19 -8.64 23.41 23.82
N GLN A 20 -8.47 24.32 22.86
CA GLN A 20 -9.52 25.27 22.52
C GLN A 20 -10.78 24.52 22.05
N PRO A 21 -12.00 24.98 22.40
CA PRO A 21 -13.24 24.25 22.12
C PRO A 21 -13.45 23.93 20.63
N GLU A 22 -12.99 24.83 19.75
CA GLU A 22 -13.04 24.66 18.28
C GLU A 22 -12.15 23.50 17.79
N GLU A 23 -10.93 23.38 18.33
CA GLU A 23 -9.98 22.32 17.98
C GLU A 23 -10.48 20.96 18.48
N LEU A 24 -11.04 20.93 19.70
CA LEU A 24 -11.63 19.73 20.30
C LEU A 24 -12.80 19.22 19.47
N LYS A 25 -13.69 20.12 19.02
CA LYS A 25 -14.82 19.79 18.12
C LYS A 25 -14.35 19.29 16.76
N ARG A 26 -13.27 19.88 16.21
CA ARG A 26 -12.65 19.44 14.95
C ARG A 26 -12.03 18.05 15.07
N LEU A 27 -11.30 17.77 16.15
CA LEU A 27 -10.71 16.45 16.41
C LEU A 27 -11.79 15.38 16.57
N GLN A 28 -12.88 15.69 17.29
CA GLN A 28 -14.04 14.80 17.43
C GLN A 28 -14.75 14.53 16.09
N ARG A 29 -14.79 15.51 15.17
CA ARG A 29 -15.34 15.30 13.82
C ARG A 29 -14.44 14.37 12.99
N LEU A 30 -13.12 14.62 13.00
CA LEU A 30 -12.15 13.85 12.24
C LEU A 30 -12.01 12.40 12.77
N SER A 31 -12.17 12.19 14.07
CA SER A 31 -12.16 10.84 14.67
C SER A 31 -13.37 10.03 14.23
N ARG A 32 -14.52 10.70 14.09
CA ARG A 32 -15.74 10.12 13.51
C ARG A 32 -15.61 9.85 12.01
N GLU A 33 -14.62 10.41 11.31
CA GLU A 33 -14.36 10.22 9.88
C GLU A 33 -13.26 9.18 9.58
N GLY A 34 -12.60 8.65 10.61
CA GLY A 34 -11.66 7.52 10.48
C GLY A 34 -10.23 7.93 10.10
N TYR A 35 -9.91 9.22 10.25
CA TYR A 35 -8.55 9.72 10.13
C TYR A 35 -7.72 9.32 11.35
N LEU A 36 -6.39 9.22 11.19
CA LEU A 36 -5.46 9.14 12.33
C LEU A 36 -5.56 10.46 13.08
N VAL A 37 -6.23 10.43 14.24
CA VAL A 37 -6.42 11.62 15.07
C VAL A 37 -5.30 11.68 16.08
N GLY A 38 -4.41 12.64 15.87
CA GLY A 38 -3.36 13.02 16.81
C GLY A 38 -3.08 14.50 16.66
N ARG A 39 -2.61 15.14 17.74
CA ARG A 39 -2.23 16.55 17.70
C ARG A 39 -0.82 16.70 17.12
N VAL A 40 -0.73 17.01 15.84
CA VAL A 40 0.50 17.58 15.28
C VAL A 40 0.50 19.07 15.61
N GLY A 41 1.30 19.48 16.60
CA GLY A 41 1.41 20.89 16.95
C GLY A 41 1.88 21.72 15.77
N ARG A 42 1.21 22.85 15.49
CA ARG A 42 1.71 23.84 14.54
C ARG A 42 2.85 24.62 15.20
N THR A 43 4.01 24.65 14.56
CA THR A 43 5.18 25.38 15.06
C THR A 43 5.03 26.90 14.95
N PHE A 44 4.08 27.40 14.17
CA PHE A 44 3.81 28.83 14.03
C PHE A 44 2.30 29.06 14.19
N ARG A 45 1.93 30.03 15.03
CA ARG A 45 0.54 30.47 15.22
C ARG A 45 0.43 31.87 14.67
N GLN A 46 -0.23 32.00 13.53
CA GLN A 46 -0.70 33.30 13.04
C GLN A 46 -1.81 33.81 13.96
N SER A 47 -1.78 35.08 14.33
CA SER A 47 -2.93 35.74 14.93
C SER A 47 -4.09 35.76 13.93
N LYS A 48 -5.29 35.31 14.34
CA LYS A 48 -6.46 35.20 13.46
C LYS A 48 -6.82 36.57 12.84
N THR A 49 -6.45 36.81 11.59
CA THR A 49 -7.22 37.68 10.69
C THR A 49 -8.29 36.82 10.01
N LYS A 50 -9.54 37.28 10.10
CA LYS A 50 -10.69 36.60 9.48
C LYS A 50 -10.46 36.53 7.97
N SER A 51 -10.46 35.34 7.39
CA SER A 51 -10.55 35.16 5.94
C SER A 51 -11.39 33.93 5.60
N SER A 52 -12.12 34.05 4.50
CA SER A 52 -13.34 33.33 4.07
C SER A 52 -13.27 31.80 4.01
N ASP A 53 -14.43 31.15 4.10
CA ASP A 53 -14.67 29.68 4.07
C ASP A 53 -14.23 28.92 2.79
N LYS A 54 -13.42 29.51 1.90
CA LYS A 54 -12.88 28.82 0.73
C LYS A 54 -11.37 28.62 0.89
N ILE A 55 -10.96 27.37 1.05
CA ILE A 55 -9.56 26.97 1.00
C ILE A 55 -9.14 27.01 -0.47
N GLN A 56 -8.41 28.04 -0.87
CA GLN A 56 -7.66 28.05 -2.12
C GLN A 56 -6.28 27.47 -1.82
N PHE A 57 -5.95 26.33 -2.43
CA PHE A 57 -4.67 25.66 -2.21
C PHE A 57 -3.59 26.37 -3.03
N ASP A 58 -2.80 27.20 -2.36
CA ASP A 58 -1.63 27.86 -2.93
C ASP A 58 -0.35 27.30 -2.27
N PRO A 59 0.46 26.51 -3.00
CA PRO A 59 1.64 25.87 -2.44
C PRO A 59 2.74 26.88 -2.05
N ASP A 60 2.82 28.05 -2.70
CA ASP A 60 3.90 29.01 -2.46
C ASP A 60 3.67 29.80 -1.17
N SER A 61 2.42 30.22 -0.92
CA SER A 61 2.02 30.85 0.34
C SER A 61 2.14 29.92 1.55
N LEU A 62 2.13 28.59 1.34
CA LEU A 62 2.32 27.60 2.41
C LEU A 62 3.80 27.25 2.66
N ALA A 63 4.70 27.54 1.72
CA ALA A 63 6.12 27.22 1.80
C ALA A 63 6.90 28.24 2.64
N PHE A 64 6.50 29.50 2.61
CA PHE A 64 7.07 30.57 3.41
C PHE A 64 6.12 30.84 4.57
N GLY A 65 6.53 30.50 5.80
CA GLY A 65 5.72 30.82 6.97
C GLY A 65 5.66 32.34 7.11
N ASP A 66 4.46 32.92 6.96
CA ASP A 66 4.22 34.34 7.18
C ASP A 66 4.81 34.76 8.54
N ASP A 67 5.83 35.63 8.50
CA ASP A 67 6.38 36.34 9.65
C ASP A 67 5.58 37.63 9.79
N ASP A 68 4.84 37.77 10.91
CA ASP A 68 3.94 38.88 11.15
C ASP A 68 4.75 40.19 11.35
N GLY A 69 4.92 40.98 10.28
CA GLY A 69 5.76 42.17 10.34
C GLY A 69 5.57 43.25 9.28
N GLU A 70 4.45 43.32 8.55
CA GLU A 70 3.87 44.55 7.96
C GLU A 70 2.64 44.18 7.12
N LEU A 71 1.57 44.96 7.23
CA LEU A 71 0.37 44.82 6.39
C LEU A 71 0.72 45.22 4.95
N VAL A 72 1.13 44.26 4.13
CA VAL A 72 1.26 44.47 2.69
C VAL A 72 -0.10 44.17 2.06
N GLU A 73 -0.84 45.22 1.69
CA GLU A 73 -1.97 45.13 0.76
C GLU A 73 -1.54 44.29 -0.46
N PRO A 74 -2.37 43.37 -0.96
CA PRO A 74 -2.00 42.53 -2.09
C PRO A 74 -1.64 43.42 -3.28
N ALA A 75 -0.36 43.42 -3.64
CA ALA A 75 0.13 44.18 -4.78
C ALA A 75 -0.62 43.73 -6.05
N PRO A 76 -0.92 44.65 -6.98
CA PRO A 76 -1.48 44.27 -8.27
C PRO A 76 -0.59 43.21 -8.94
N PRO A 77 -1.17 42.29 -9.74
CA PRO A 77 -0.43 41.20 -10.36
C PRO A 77 0.79 41.80 -11.06
N PRO A 78 2.00 41.30 -10.78
CA PRO A 78 3.20 41.90 -11.31
C PRO A 78 3.14 41.81 -12.83
N ASP A 79 3.44 42.93 -13.49
CA ASP A 79 3.68 42.96 -14.92
C ASP A 79 4.69 41.86 -15.29
N LEU A 80 4.43 41.13 -16.37
CA LEU A 80 5.19 39.94 -16.82
C LEU A 80 6.62 40.28 -17.31
N SER A 81 7.15 41.42 -16.90
CA SER A 81 8.47 41.96 -17.21
C SER A 81 9.46 41.79 -16.04
N GLN A 82 9.41 40.65 -15.34
CA GLN A 82 10.25 40.44 -14.15
C GLN A 82 11.71 40.10 -14.51
N THR A 83 12.62 40.94 -14.03
CA THR A 83 14.03 40.62 -13.79
C THR A 83 14.16 39.43 -12.82
N PRO A 84 15.19 38.59 -12.93
CA PRO A 84 15.35 37.43 -12.05
C PRO A 84 15.40 37.87 -10.60
N VAL A 85 14.57 37.26 -9.75
CA VAL A 85 14.61 37.48 -8.29
C VAL A 85 15.91 36.84 -7.79
N GLU A 86 16.95 37.65 -7.61
CA GLU A 86 18.22 37.20 -7.02
C GLU A 86 18.04 37.03 -5.52
N MET A 87 18.26 35.81 -5.03
CA MET A 87 18.23 35.49 -3.60
C MET A 87 19.30 36.29 -2.86
N THR A 88 18.97 36.82 -1.68
CA THR A 88 19.90 37.62 -0.88
C THR A 88 21.02 36.74 -0.31
N VAL A 89 22.23 37.28 -0.13
CA VAL A 89 23.39 36.55 0.43
C VAL A 89 23.09 35.82 1.75
N ASN A 90 22.23 36.40 2.59
CA ASN A 90 21.78 35.76 3.83
C ASN A 90 20.86 34.57 3.59
N GLU A 91 20.01 34.61 2.56
CA GLU A 91 19.12 33.50 2.18
C GLU A 91 19.93 32.33 1.62
N LEU A 92 20.93 32.59 0.77
CA LEU A 92 21.85 31.54 0.29
C LEU A 92 22.67 30.92 1.42
N LYS A 93 23.05 31.69 2.45
CA LYS A 93 23.83 31.18 3.59
C LYS A 93 23.05 30.15 4.42
N PHE A 94 21.72 30.25 4.46
CA PHE A 94 20.84 29.32 5.17
C PHE A 94 20.09 28.36 4.23
N ALA A 95 20.31 28.48 2.91
CA ALA A 95 19.75 27.57 1.93
C ALA A 95 20.36 26.17 2.09
N HIS A 96 19.49 25.17 2.01
CA HIS A 96 19.88 23.77 1.99
C HIS A 96 19.59 23.22 0.60
N TRP A 97 20.58 22.58 0.00
CA TRP A 97 20.45 21.97 -1.31
C TRP A 97 19.84 20.58 -1.16
N LEU A 98 18.77 20.32 -1.90
CA LEU A 98 18.24 18.98 -2.11
C LEU A 98 18.71 18.50 -3.49
N TYR A 99 19.69 17.60 -3.49
CA TYR A 99 20.19 17.01 -4.73
C TYR A 99 19.34 15.82 -5.12
N ASP A 100 18.72 15.88 -6.29
CA ASP A 100 18.07 14.71 -6.88
C ASP A 100 19.14 13.71 -7.34
N THR A 101 18.94 12.44 -7.02
CA THR A 101 19.85 11.36 -7.42
C THR A 101 19.19 10.56 -8.54
N PRO A 102 19.93 10.12 -9.56
CA PRO A 102 19.38 9.21 -10.58
C PRO A 102 18.66 8.02 -9.94
N GLY A 103 17.45 7.72 -10.43
CA GLY A 103 16.62 6.64 -9.91
C GLY A 103 17.29 5.27 -10.06
N ILE A 104 17.30 4.47 -9.00
CA ILE A 104 17.84 3.11 -9.01
C ILE A 104 16.76 2.14 -9.51
N MET A 105 17.07 1.39 -10.56
CA MET A 105 16.21 0.33 -11.09
C MET A 105 16.40 -0.95 -10.28
N LYS A 106 15.30 -1.61 -9.90
CA LYS A 106 15.34 -2.84 -9.10
C LYS A 106 15.68 -4.03 -9.99
N GLU A 107 16.81 -4.68 -9.75
CA GLU A 107 17.32 -5.79 -10.58
C GLU A 107 16.29 -6.92 -10.82
N ARG A 108 15.58 -7.33 -9.76
CA ARG A 108 14.64 -8.46 -9.80
C ARG A 108 13.18 -8.03 -9.84
N ASP A 109 12.85 -7.09 -10.72
CA ASP A 109 11.49 -6.60 -10.88
C ASP A 109 10.76 -7.19 -12.08
N ILE A 110 9.49 -7.57 -11.89
CA ILE A 110 8.66 -8.11 -12.97
C ILE A 110 8.36 -7.04 -14.01
N LEU A 111 8.34 -5.76 -13.62
CA LEU A 111 8.04 -4.65 -14.52
C LEU A 111 9.04 -4.56 -15.67
N HIS A 112 10.31 -4.98 -15.45
CA HIS A 112 11.33 -4.99 -16.51
C HIS A 112 11.08 -6.08 -17.56
N LEU A 113 10.28 -7.10 -17.24
CA LEU A 113 9.93 -8.17 -18.17
C LEU A 113 8.69 -7.82 -19.01
N LEU A 114 8.05 -6.69 -18.73
CA LEU A 114 6.78 -6.27 -19.29
C LEU A 114 6.95 -5.09 -20.24
N GLN A 115 6.11 -5.03 -21.25
CA GLN A 115 6.00 -3.89 -22.14
C GLN A 115 5.17 -2.78 -21.48
N ASP A 116 5.33 -1.52 -21.93
CA ASP A 116 4.68 -0.35 -21.33
C ASP A 116 3.16 -0.49 -21.14
N HIS A 117 2.48 -1.09 -22.12
CA HIS A 117 1.03 -1.30 -22.03
C HIS A 117 0.67 -2.36 -20.97
N GLU A 118 1.50 -3.38 -20.79
CA GLU A 118 1.34 -4.44 -19.78
C GLU A 118 1.63 -3.88 -18.38
N VAL A 119 2.63 -3.01 -18.24
CA VAL A 119 2.94 -2.29 -16.99
C VAL A 119 1.72 -1.48 -16.52
N ARG A 120 0.99 -0.82 -17.43
CA ARG A 120 -0.26 -0.10 -17.10
C ARG A 120 -1.41 -1.00 -16.64
N LEU A 121 -1.34 -2.31 -16.89
CA LEU A 121 -2.30 -3.29 -16.37
C LEU A 121 -1.90 -3.77 -14.98
N VAL A 122 -0.60 -3.99 -14.76
CA VAL A 122 -0.03 -4.51 -13.51
C VAL A 122 0.01 -3.45 -12.42
N VAL A 123 0.47 -2.24 -12.75
CA VAL A 123 0.60 -1.14 -11.79
C VAL A 123 -0.79 -0.57 -11.50
N PRO A 124 -1.27 -0.64 -10.24
CA PRO A 124 -2.61 -0.19 -9.89
C PRO A 124 -2.69 1.34 -9.94
N ASN A 125 -3.70 1.86 -10.65
CA ASN A 125 -4.03 3.29 -10.66
C ASN A 125 -5.21 3.65 -9.73
N LYS A 126 -5.79 2.64 -9.07
CA LYS A 126 -6.90 2.74 -8.12
C LYS A 126 -6.55 1.89 -6.91
N ALA A 127 -7.22 2.15 -5.78
CA ALA A 127 -7.07 1.32 -4.59
C ALA A 127 -7.31 -0.17 -4.93
N ILE A 128 -6.39 -1.03 -4.48
CA ILE A 128 -6.47 -2.47 -4.69
C ILE A 128 -7.61 -3.02 -3.84
N VAL A 129 -8.54 -3.72 -4.49
CA VAL A 129 -9.61 -4.46 -3.82
C VAL A 129 -9.17 -5.92 -3.68
N PRO A 130 -9.07 -6.47 -2.45
CA PRO A 130 -8.75 -7.87 -2.24
C PRO A 130 -9.75 -8.79 -2.96
N ARG A 131 -9.24 -9.74 -3.75
CA ARG A 131 -10.05 -10.81 -4.36
C ARG A 131 -9.80 -12.11 -3.63
N MET A 132 -10.82 -12.66 -2.99
CA MET A 132 -10.67 -13.83 -2.12
C MET A 132 -11.20 -15.09 -2.78
N PHE A 133 -10.39 -16.14 -2.73
CA PHE A 133 -10.71 -17.44 -3.29
C PHE A 133 -10.45 -18.55 -2.28
N VAL A 134 -11.36 -19.52 -2.20
CA VAL A 134 -11.15 -20.73 -1.42
C VAL A 134 -10.73 -21.85 -2.35
N LEU A 135 -9.52 -22.35 -2.16
CA LEU A 135 -8.96 -23.44 -2.96
C LEU A 135 -8.86 -24.71 -2.11
N LYS A 136 -8.97 -25.85 -2.81
CA LYS A 136 -8.73 -27.18 -2.26
C LYS A 136 -7.35 -27.68 -2.73
N PRO A 137 -6.71 -28.59 -2.00
CA PRO A 137 -5.54 -29.30 -2.52
C PRO A 137 -5.83 -29.91 -3.90
N GLY A 138 -4.86 -29.85 -4.82
CA GLY A 138 -5.01 -30.24 -6.22
C GLY A 138 -5.58 -29.16 -7.15
N MET A 139 -5.73 -27.92 -6.67
CA MET A 139 -6.12 -26.75 -7.48
C MET A 139 -4.94 -25.80 -7.68
N CYS A 140 -5.03 -24.94 -8.70
CA CYS A 140 -4.06 -23.87 -8.92
C CYS A 140 -4.74 -22.51 -9.13
N LEU A 141 -4.00 -21.44 -8.80
CA LEU A 141 -4.38 -20.05 -8.99
C LEU A 141 -3.38 -19.37 -9.91
N PHE A 142 -3.87 -18.86 -11.04
CA PHE A 142 -3.12 -18.02 -11.96
C PHE A 142 -3.33 -16.55 -11.64
N VAL A 143 -2.24 -15.80 -11.59
CA VAL A 143 -2.23 -14.33 -11.57
C VAL A 143 -1.77 -13.87 -12.96
N GLY A 144 -2.72 -13.72 -13.87
CA GLY A 144 -2.43 -13.64 -15.30
C GLY A 144 -1.56 -14.82 -15.76
N ALA A 145 -0.76 -14.60 -16.78
CA ALA A 145 0.35 -15.45 -17.18
C ALA A 145 1.68 -15.07 -16.49
N LEU A 146 1.63 -14.17 -15.48
CA LEU A 146 2.80 -13.70 -14.72
C LEU A 146 3.27 -14.72 -13.68
N ALA A 147 2.32 -15.36 -12.99
CA ALA A 147 2.62 -16.31 -11.94
C ALA A 147 1.51 -17.34 -11.79
N ARG A 148 1.88 -18.55 -11.38
CA ARG A 148 0.98 -19.64 -11.03
C ARG A 148 1.30 -20.14 -9.63
N ILE A 149 0.27 -20.37 -8.83
CA ILE A 149 0.38 -20.89 -7.47
C ILE A 149 -0.39 -22.22 -7.43
N ASP A 150 0.35 -23.31 -7.33
CA ASP A 150 -0.16 -24.67 -7.26
C ASP A 150 -0.34 -25.07 -5.79
N PHE A 151 -1.55 -25.46 -5.42
CA PHE A 151 -1.87 -25.92 -4.08
C PHE A 151 -1.75 -27.44 -4.01
N LEU A 152 -0.58 -27.93 -3.56
CA LEU A 152 -0.23 -29.35 -3.62
C LEU A 152 -0.91 -30.15 -2.52
N GLN A 153 -0.70 -29.76 -1.26
CA GLN A 153 -1.11 -30.55 -0.10
C GLN A 153 -1.54 -29.66 1.06
N ALA A 154 -2.62 -30.05 1.74
CA ALA A 154 -3.05 -29.61 3.06
C ALA A 154 -4.16 -30.56 3.55
N GLU A 155 -4.47 -30.54 4.84
CA GLU A 155 -5.64 -31.23 5.38
C GLU A 155 -6.94 -30.54 4.99
N LYS A 156 -6.94 -29.21 4.93
CA LYS A 156 -8.15 -28.40 4.72
C LYS A 156 -7.99 -27.42 3.55
N SER A 157 -9.14 -26.91 3.10
CA SER A 157 -9.18 -25.84 2.10
C SER A 157 -8.59 -24.56 2.67
N CYS A 158 -7.79 -23.87 1.88
CA CYS A 158 -7.13 -22.61 2.27
C CYS A 158 -7.78 -21.43 1.55
N THR A 159 -7.72 -20.26 2.17
CA THR A 159 -8.19 -19.00 1.56
C THR A 159 -6.99 -18.24 1.00
N PHE A 160 -7.09 -17.87 -0.27
CA PHE A 160 -6.10 -17.09 -1.01
C PHE A 160 -6.69 -15.70 -1.25
N SER A 161 -6.12 -14.69 -0.61
CA SER A 161 -6.51 -13.28 -0.78
C SER A 161 -5.53 -12.60 -1.72
N VAL A 162 -5.97 -12.36 -2.95
CA VAL A 162 -5.16 -11.80 -4.02
C VAL A 162 -5.21 -10.27 -3.96
N MET A 163 -4.03 -9.67 -3.80
CA MET A 163 -3.78 -8.24 -3.68
C MET A 163 -2.97 -7.74 -4.88
N VAL A 164 -3.62 -7.70 -6.04
CA VAL A 164 -3.02 -7.25 -7.31
C VAL A 164 -3.99 -6.31 -8.03
N SER A 165 -3.53 -5.58 -9.04
CA SER A 165 -4.37 -4.72 -9.87
C SER A 165 -5.62 -5.45 -10.38
N SER A 166 -6.77 -4.78 -10.35
CA SER A 166 -8.05 -5.35 -10.78
C SER A 166 -8.08 -5.69 -12.29
N ARG A 167 -7.16 -5.12 -13.06
CA ARG A 167 -6.98 -5.39 -14.50
C ARG A 167 -6.23 -6.68 -14.78
N VAL A 168 -5.50 -7.22 -13.80
CA VAL A 168 -4.83 -8.51 -13.94
C VAL A 168 -5.87 -9.61 -13.72
N PRO A 169 -6.12 -10.49 -14.71
CA PRO A 169 -7.10 -11.56 -14.59
C PRO A 169 -6.61 -12.63 -13.61
N ILE A 170 -7.54 -13.16 -12.82
CA ILE A 170 -7.28 -14.29 -11.92
C ILE A 170 -8.06 -15.48 -12.42
N HIS A 171 -7.39 -16.61 -12.61
CA HIS A 171 -8.01 -17.83 -13.08
C HIS A 171 -7.69 -18.98 -12.13
N ILE A 172 -8.68 -19.83 -11.87
CA ILE A 172 -8.53 -20.99 -11.00
C ILE A 172 -8.92 -22.23 -11.79
N THR A 173 -8.05 -23.24 -11.77
CA THR A 173 -8.27 -24.51 -12.45
C THR A 173 -7.73 -25.67 -11.61
N SER A 174 -7.91 -26.90 -12.07
CA SER A 174 -7.28 -28.08 -11.47
C SER A 174 -5.81 -28.16 -11.84
N LEU A 175 -4.99 -28.72 -10.95
CA LEU A 175 -3.55 -28.87 -11.16
C LEU A 175 -3.24 -29.67 -12.43
N GLU A 176 -4.01 -30.73 -12.69
CA GLU A 176 -3.90 -31.57 -13.91
C GLU A 176 -4.07 -30.80 -15.22
N ARG A 177 -4.86 -29.72 -15.20
CA ARG A 177 -5.14 -28.90 -16.40
C ARG A 177 -4.27 -27.65 -16.47
N ALA A 178 -3.48 -27.37 -15.43
CA ALA A 178 -2.77 -26.11 -15.29
C ALA A 178 -1.80 -25.86 -16.46
N ASP A 179 -1.01 -26.86 -16.84
CA ASP A 179 -0.04 -26.75 -17.93
C ASP A 179 -0.72 -26.52 -19.28
N ASN A 180 -1.81 -27.26 -19.55
CA ASN A 180 -2.59 -27.13 -20.79
C ASN A 180 -3.26 -25.74 -20.90
N ILE A 181 -3.81 -25.24 -19.78
CA ILE A 181 -4.40 -23.91 -19.71
C ILE A 181 -3.34 -22.83 -19.96
N TYR A 182 -2.15 -22.95 -19.35
CA TYR A 182 -1.09 -21.99 -19.58
C TYR A 182 -0.65 -21.99 -21.04
N GLN A 183 -0.41 -23.16 -21.64
CA GLN A 183 0.02 -23.28 -23.02
C GLN A 183 -0.99 -22.67 -24.02
N LYS A 184 -2.29 -22.88 -23.81
CA LYS A 184 -3.34 -22.39 -24.74
C LYS A 184 -3.75 -20.95 -24.52
N HIS A 185 -3.60 -20.43 -23.29
CA HIS A 185 -4.22 -19.17 -22.92
C HIS A 185 -3.26 -18.11 -22.40
N ALA A 186 -1.98 -18.42 -22.20
CA ALA A 186 -0.98 -17.40 -21.93
C ALA A 186 -0.88 -16.43 -23.12
N GLY A 187 -0.86 -15.12 -22.83
CA GLY A 187 -0.90 -14.10 -23.87
C GLY A 187 -2.30 -13.79 -24.43
N HIS A 188 -3.33 -14.55 -24.07
CA HIS A 188 -4.72 -14.40 -24.51
C HIS A 188 -5.66 -13.93 -23.37
N ALA A 189 -6.94 -13.67 -23.69
CA ALA A 189 -7.89 -13.03 -22.77
C ALA A 189 -8.00 -13.67 -21.36
N LEU A 190 -7.86 -14.99 -21.24
CA LEU A 190 -8.03 -15.69 -19.95
C LEU A 190 -6.86 -15.42 -18.98
N LEU A 191 -5.62 -15.36 -19.50
CA LEU A 191 -4.40 -15.12 -18.72
C LEU A 191 -3.67 -13.86 -19.22
N GLY A 192 -4.41 -12.86 -19.66
CA GLY A 192 -3.98 -11.78 -20.56
C GLY A 192 -3.00 -10.74 -20.01
N VAL A 193 -2.09 -11.13 -19.13
CA VAL A 193 -0.91 -10.36 -18.72
C VAL A 193 0.23 -11.35 -18.49
N PRO A 194 1.31 -11.37 -19.30
CA PRO A 194 1.56 -10.55 -20.50
C PRO A 194 0.48 -10.71 -21.58
N SER A 195 0.33 -9.70 -22.46
CA SER A 195 -0.68 -9.68 -23.53
C SER A 195 -0.02 -9.59 -24.90
N GLY A 196 -0.41 -10.46 -25.83
CA GLY A 196 0.16 -10.47 -27.18
C GLY A 196 0.28 -11.85 -27.84
N GLY A 197 -0.47 -12.84 -27.35
CA GLY A 197 -0.49 -14.20 -27.87
C GLY A 197 0.84 -14.95 -27.72
N GLU A 198 1.00 -16.00 -28.55
CA GLU A 198 2.14 -16.92 -28.46
C GLU A 198 3.49 -16.25 -28.74
N GLU A 199 3.56 -15.32 -29.71
CA GLU A 199 4.80 -14.61 -30.04
C GLU A 199 5.33 -13.78 -28.87
N ARG A 200 4.43 -13.11 -28.13
CA ARG A 200 4.80 -12.38 -26.92
C ARG A 200 5.29 -13.31 -25.81
N MET A 201 4.66 -14.48 -25.68
CA MET A 201 5.02 -15.48 -24.67
C MET A 201 6.35 -16.17 -24.96
N LYS A 202 6.77 -16.31 -26.22
CA LYS A 202 8.13 -16.79 -26.58
C LYS A 202 9.24 -15.87 -26.07
N GLN A 203 8.97 -14.57 -25.96
CA GLN A 203 9.90 -13.58 -25.43
C GLN A 203 9.81 -13.44 -23.91
N PHE A 204 8.73 -13.91 -23.30
CA PHE A 204 8.56 -13.85 -21.85
C PHE A 204 9.33 -15.03 -21.21
N PRO A 205 10.02 -14.81 -20.08
CA PRO A 205 10.78 -15.89 -19.44
C PRO A 205 9.87 -17.04 -19.00
N VAL A 206 10.41 -18.25 -19.03
CA VAL A 206 9.75 -19.45 -18.52
C VAL A 206 9.49 -19.29 -17.02
N LEU A 207 8.37 -19.85 -16.55
CA LEU A 207 8.01 -19.83 -15.13
C LEU A 207 8.66 -21.00 -14.39
N ASP A 208 9.66 -20.70 -13.58
CA ASP A 208 10.39 -21.68 -12.78
C ASP A 208 9.61 -22.01 -11.49
N PRO A 209 9.49 -23.31 -11.14
CA PRO A 209 8.84 -23.74 -9.90
C PRO A 209 9.72 -23.49 -8.68
N GLN A 210 9.09 -23.05 -7.60
CA GLN A 210 9.67 -23.03 -6.26
C GLN A 210 8.66 -23.54 -5.23
N ASP A 211 9.10 -24.51 -4.42
CA ASP A 211 8.25 -25.12 -3.40
C ASP A 211 8.38 -24.39 -2.06
N PHE A 212 7.24 -24.21 -1.40
CA PHE A 212 7.13 -23.59 -0.08
C PHE A 212 6.28 -24.46 0.84
N THR A 213 6.69 -24.55 2.10
CA THR A 213 5.93 -25.19 3.17
C THR A 213 5.54 -24.14 4.20
N LEU A 214 4.27 -24.11 4.57
CA LEU A 214 3.68 -23.15 5.50
C LEU A 214 2.95 -23.89 6.60
N GLU A 215 3.10 -23.44 7.84
CA GLU A 215 2.28 -23.91 8.96
C GLU A 215 1.16 -22.90 9.23
N GLY A 216 -0.09 -23.36 9.14
CA GLY A 216 -1.24 -22.50 9.29
C GLY A 216 -1.37 -21.89 10.69
N ARG A 217 -1.72 -20.60 10.73
CA ARG A 217 -1.89 -19.82 11.98
C ARG A 217 -3.33 -19.77 12.49
N GLY A 218 -4.30 -20.13 11.65
CA GLY A 218 -5.73 -20.12 11.96
C GLY A 218 -6.55 -19.20 11.07
N TYR A 219 -7.87 -19.35 11.10
CA TYR A 219 -8.80 -18.58 10.26
C TYR A 219 -8.80 -17.04 10.43
N PRO A 220 -8.48 -16.43 11.59
CA PRO A 220 -8.52 -14.97 11.70
C PRO A 220 -7.28 -14.28 11.12
N GLU A 221 -6.26 -15.04 10.73
CA GLU A 221 -4.94 -14.52 10.34
C GLU A 221 -4.35 -15.21 9.11
N ALA A 222 -3.85 -14.42 8.17
CA ALA A 222 -2.98 -14.89 7.11
C ALA A 222 -1.71 -15.51 7.71
N THR A 223 -1.27 -16.60 7.09
CA THR A 223 -0.10 -17.36 7.48
C THR A 223 1.16 -16.76 6.84
N ALA A 224 1.10 -16.45 5.55
CA ALA A 224 2.19 -15.85 4.80
C ALA A 224 1.67 -15.11 3.55
N ASP A 225 2.51 -14.25 2.98
CA ASP A 225 2.26 -13.66 1.66
C ASP A 225 3.21 -14.25 0.62
N ILE A 226 2.66 -14.68 -0.52
CA ILE A 226 3.42 -14.94 -1.73
C ILE A 226 3.54 -13.62 -2.47
N THR A 227 4.71 -12.99 -2.37
CA THR A 227 4.97 -11.69 -2.99
C THR A 227 5.35 -11.86 -4.46
N LEU A 228 4.76 -11.03 -5.32
CA LEU A 228 5.08 -10.90 -6.73
C LEU A 228 5.68 -9.50 -6.93
N SER A 229 6.96 -9.39 -7.29
CA SER A 229 7.63 -8.09 -7.37
C SER A 229 6.81 -7.09 -8.17
N SER A 230 6.45 -5.96 -7.56
CA SER A 230 5.68 -4.84 -8.13
C SER A 230 4.29 -5.15 -8.71
N ALA A 231 3.91 -6.41 -8.89
CA ALA A 231 2.57 -6.83 -9.29
C ALA A 231 1.60 -6.99 -8.10
N GLY A 232 2.12 -7.24 -6.90
CA GLY A 232 1.34 -7.33 -5.67
C GLY A 232 1.69 -8.57 -4.85
N TRP A 233 0.70 -9.18 -4.19
CA TRP A 233 0.92 -10.41 -3.43
C TRP A 233 -0.35 -11.24 -3.29
N VAL A 234 -0.20 -12.50 -2.90
CA VAL A 234 -1.30 -13.39 -2.52
C VAL A 234 -1.11 -13.81 -1.08
N ALA A 235 -2.01 -13.38 -0.20
CA ALA A 235 -2.00 -13.80 1.20
C ALA A 235 -2.67 -15.18 1.34
N VAL A 236 -1.99 -16.11 1.98
CA VAL A 236 -2.50 -17.48 2.21
C VAL A 236 -2.94 -17.60 3.66
N THR A 237 -4.18 -17.99 3.88
CA THR A 237 -4.74 -18.27 5.21
C THR A 237 -5.09 -19.74 5.31
N ALA A 238 -4.38 -20.42 6.21
CA ALA A 238 -4.55 -21.83 6.50
C ALA A 238 -5.03 -22.05 7.94
N VAL A 239 -5.58 -23.23 8.19
CA VAL A 239 -6.10 -23.62 9.51
C VAL A 239 -4.94 -23.82 10.48
N LYS A 240 -5.15 -23.52 11.76
CA LYS A 240 -4.10 -23.62 12.77
C LYS A 240 -3.55 -25.05 12.81
N GLY A 241 -2.24 -25.20 12.66
CA GLY A 241 -1.53 -26.48 12.70
C GLY A 241 -1.56 -27.30 11.39
N ASP A 242 -2.24 -26.81 10.35
CA ASP A 242 -2.25 -27.47 9.03
C ASP A 242 -0.93 -27.20 8.30
N GLN A 243 -0.32 -28.25 7.73
CA GLN A 243 0.91 -28.16 6.94
C GLN A 243 0.56 -28.01 5.47
N VAL A 244 0.79 -26.81 4.94
CA VAL A 244 0.40 -26.43 3.59
C VAL A 244 1.62 -26.43 2.68
N GLN A 245 1.57 -27.23 1.62
CA GLN A 245 2.58 -27.26 0.57
C GLN A 245 2.08 -26.54 -0.68
N LEU A 246 2.84 -25.55 -1.12
CA LEU A 246 2.56 -24.75 -2.31
C LEU A 246 3.75 -24.80 -3.25
N ARG A 247 3.48 -24.83 -4.55
CA ARG A 247 4.48 -24.62 -5.59
C ARG A 247 4.16 -23.35 -6.33
N VAL A 248 5.05 -22.37 -6.32
CA VAL A 248 4.89 -21.10 -7.02
C VAL A 248 5.76 -21.13 -8.26
N HIS A 249 5.13 -20.89 -9.40
CA HIS A 249 5.77 -20.72 -10.69
C HIS A 249 5.83 -19.23 -11.01
N GLY A 250 7.03 -18.72 -11.27
CA GLY A 250 7.27 -17.33 -11.65
C GLY A 250 8.55 -17.22 -12.47
N PRO A 251 8.77 -16.13 -13.21
CA PRO A 251 10.02 -15.97 -13.94
C PRO A 251 11.17 -15.76 -12.94
N ALA A 252 12.23 -16.57 -12.98
CA ALA A 252 13.32 -16.48 -12.00
C ALA A 252 13.99 -15.10 -11.91
N ALA A 253 13.95 -14.35 -13.02
CA ALA A 253 14.43 -12.97 -13.08
C ALA A 253 13.59 -11.99 -12.23
N ALA A 254 12.28 -12.25 -12.03
CA ALA A 254 11.43 -11.44 -11.17
C ALA A 254 11.30 -12.09 -9.80
N GLY A 255 11.72 -11.40 -8.74
CA GLY A 255 11.72 -11.97 -7.40
C GLY A 255 10.31 -12.24 -6.89
N PHE A 256 9.85 -13.49 -7.00
CA PHE A 256 8.76 -14.00 -6.17
C PHE A 256 9.35 -14.57 -4.89
N ARG A 257 8.78 -14.20 -3.75
CA ARG A 257 9.29 -14.59 -2.44
C ARG A 257 8.16 -14.83 -1.46
N LEU A 258 8.42 -15.70 -0.51
CA LEU A 258 7.58 -15.83 0.67
C LEU A 258 7.90 -14.70 1.65
N ARG A 259 6.87 -14.02 2.15
CA ARG A 259 6.97 -13.02 3.21
C ARG A 259 6.22 -13.49 4.45
N THR A 260 6.97 -13.62 5.54
CA THR A 260 6.49 -13.98 6.87
C THR A 260 7.13 -13.04 7.90
N PRO A 261 6.36 -12.30 8.72
CA PRO A 261 4.90 -12.28 8.79
C PRO A 261 4.25 -11.60 7.56
N PRO A 262 2.97 -11.90 7.26
CA PRO A 262 2.24 -11.24 6.18
C PRO A 262 2.01 -9.75 6.49
N LEU A 263 1.93 -8.92 5.45
CA LEU A 263 1.77 -7.47 5.55
C LEU A 263 0.42 -7.07 6.12
N LEU A 264 -0.65 -7.80 5.74
CA LEU A 264 -2.01 -7.60 6.24
C LEU A 264 -2.51 -8.91 6.89
N PRO A 265 -2.13 -9.19 8.15
CA PRO A 265 -2.48 -10.45 8.81
C PRO A 265 -3.99 -10.70 8.85
N HIS A 266 -4.81 -9.69 9.07
CA HIS A 266 -6.26 -9.87 9.22
C HIS A 266 -7.05 -9.70 7.91
N ILE A 267 -6.39 -9.78 6.75
CA ILE A 267 -7.04 -9.56 5.45
C ILE A 267 -8.27 -10.45 5.23
N VAL A 268 -8.26 -11.70 5.73
CA VAL A 268 -9.39 -12.64 5.62
C VAL A 268 -10.65 -12.17 6.34
N LYS A 269 -10.56 -11.23 7.28
CA LYS A 269 -11.75 -10.64 7.93
C LYS A 269 -12.59 -9.79 6.97
N LEU A 270 -12.04 -9.36 5.84
CA LEU A 270 -12.76 -8.63 4.79
C LEU A 270 -13.60 -9.57 3.89
N LYS A 271 -13.58 -10.89 4.14
CA LYS A 271 -14.41 -11.85 3.40
C LYS A 271 -15.88 -11.55 3.65
N GLY A 272 -16.65 -11.54 2.59
CA GLY A 272 -18.11 -11.53 2.64
C GLY A 272 -18.71 -12.86 2.24
N LYS A 273 -19.99 -12.82 1.87
CA LYS A 273 -20.74 -14.03 1.52
C LYS A 273 -20.13 -14.74 0.31
N ARG A 274 -19.99 -16.06 0.44
CA ARG A 274 -19.54 -16.93 -0.66
C ARG A 274 -20.57 -16.91 -1.78
N VAL A 275 -20.11 -16.81 -3.03
CA VAL A 275 -20.98 -16.96 -4.20
C VAL A 275 -21.27 -18.46 -4.38
N PRO A 276 -22.55 -18.87 -4.48
CA PRO A 276 -22.90 -20.27 -4.70
C PRO A 276 -22.17 -20.84 -5.92
N GLN A 277 -21.69 -22.08 -5.82
CA GLN A 277 -20.98 -22.82 -6.88
C GLN A 277 -19.65 -22.21 -7.37
N ALA A 278 -19.20 -21.08 -6.82
CA ALA A 278 -17.91 -20.49 -7.15
C ALA A 278 -16.86 -20.70 -6.04
N SER A 279 -15.59 -20.66 -6.43
CA SER A 279 -14.45 -20.52 -5.52
C SER A 279 -14.30 -19.09 -4.98
N TYR A 280 -14.97 -18.12 -5.61
CA TYR A 280 -14.93 -16.70 -5.28
C TYR A 280 -15.80 -16.34 -4.07
N GLN A 281 -15.25 -15.50 -3.19
CA GLN A 281 -15.97 -14.87 -2.11
C GLN A 281 -16.11 -13.37 -2.40
N LYS A 282 -17.35 -12.85 -2.32
CA LYS A 282 -17.56 -11.41 -2.41
C LYS A 282 -16.88 -10.75 -1.21
N MET A 283 -16.26 -9.59 -1.42
CA MET A 283 -15.80 -8.78 -0.30
C MET A 283 -17.02 -8.22 0.44
N GLU A 284 -17.03 -8.31 1.77
CA GLU A 284 -17.94 -7.49 2.57
C GLU A 284 -17.20 -6.19 2.87
N VAL A 285 -17.75 -5.07 2.38
CA VAL A 285 -17.36 -3.76 2.91
C VAL A 285 -18.13 -3.59 4.22
N THR A 286 -17.76 -4.36 5.24
CA THR A 286 -18.15 -4.03 6.60
C THR A 286 -17.47 -2.70 6.93
N GLY A 287 -18.30 -1.70 7.27
CA GLY A 287 -17.87 -0.32 7.42
C GLY A 287 -16.62 -0.17 8.28
N ARG A 288 -15.65 0.60 7.76
CA ARG A 288 -14.32 0.87 8.33
C ARG A 288 -13.50 -0.37 8.69
N LEU A 289 -12.25 -0.34 8.27
CA LEU A 289 -11.17 -1.11 8.90
C LEU A 289 -11.06 -0.69 10.40
N GLN A 290 -11.92 -1.23 11.27
CA GLN A 290 -11.74 -1.21 12.72
C GLN A 290 -10.61 -2.20 13.05
N GLY A 291 -9.39 -1.84 12.68
CA GLY A 291 -8.19 -2.66 12.85
C GLY A 291 -6.93 -1.86 13.16
N LEU A 292 -6.99 -0.53 13.08
CA LEU A 292 -5.99 0.38 13.65
C LEU A 292 -6.58 1.02 14.91
N SER A 293 -7.06 0.19 15.84
CA SER A 293 -7.30 0.64 17.20
C SER A 293 -5.96 0.78 17.90
N ALA A 294 -5.76 1.89 18.61
CA ALA A 294 -4.56 2.31 19.32
C ALA A 294 -4.13 1.39 20.50
N ALA A 295 -4.49 0.10 20.47
CA ALA A 295 -4.06 -0.87 21.47
C ALA A 295 -2.61 -1.36 21.28
N GLY A 296 -2.00 -1.12 20.11
CA GLY A 296 -0.59 -1.41 19.83
C GLY A 296 0.41 -0.39 20.39
N ALA A 297 -0.07 0.67 21.06
CA ALA A 297 0.76 1.70 21.68
C ALA A 297 0.85 1.54 23.21
N GLN A 298 0.86 0.29 23.72
CA GLN A 298 1.33 0.06 25.08
C GLN A 298 2.86 0.16 25.09
N THR A 299 3.30 1.36 25.47
CA THR A 299 4.65 1.74 25.89
C THR A 299 5.38 0.57 26.53
N LEU A 300 6.52 0.19 25.94
CA LEU A 300 7.59 -0.54 26.63
C LEU A 300 7.91 0.21 27.92
N GLN A 301 7.41 -0.28 29.07
CA GLN A 301 7.84 0.19 30.36
C GLN A 301 9.30 -0.24 30.54
N VAL A 302 10.20 0.68 30.23
CA VAL A 302 11.61 0.55 30.59
C VAL A 302 11.67 0.55 32.12
N MET A 303 11.87 -0.63 32.70
CA MET A 303 12.17 -0.79 34.11
C MET A 303 13.46 -0.03 34.42
N LYS A 304 13.36 1.07 35.18
CA LYS A 304 14.54 1.68 35.82
C LYS A 304 15.07 0.68 36.85
N LYS A 305 16.25 0.11 36.59
CA LYS A 305 17.05 -0.52 37.65
C LYS A 305 17.48 0.56 38.64
N LYS A 306 17.36 0.21 39.93
CA LYS A 306 17.91 0.96 41.07
C LYS A 306 19.42 1.11 40.95
#